data_AF-A0A8C5RV97-F1
#
_entry.id   AF-A0A8C5RV97-F1
#
_cell.length_a   1.000
_cell.length_b   1.000
_cell.length_c   1.000
_cell.angle_alpha   90.00
_cell.angle_beta   90.00
_cell.angle_gamma   90.00
#
_symmetry.space_group_name_H-M   'P 1'
#
loop_
_entity.id
_entity.type
_entity.pdbx_description
1 polymer ?
#
loop_
_entity_poly.entity_id
_entity_poly.type
_entity_poly.pdbx_seq_one_letter_code
_entity_poly.pdbx_strand_id
1 'polypeptide(L)'
;QPKCWTDGCVPLSYQKESQKADEYLREIKDQKLLSEAVEQCIKAASYEQSPPIQKALLQVRGGQVNPCRGSGPSPLLRWENRGRAASFGKCFIDKFAPENFVETCRDLRVLNAVRDYQIGMPLSFDQYKQLTKEVLLDRVVLRRLYPIAIKICEYLRLSEFQGISRILAHWACYKVQQRDKSDEELAQVINQKLGDAVGISYSDIATQAYESNRPELAIKLLEYEPRPGKQVPLLLTMKRSQLALSRAIESGDSDLVYTVISRLKDELGRGDFFMALQNQPVALSLYRQFCKHKEPNTLKDLYNQDDNHQELGNFHVRSSYVSEKWIEGRVASLQNAVDEYYKAKNEFAAKATEDQIKLLRQQRRFQDDFDKPYVDLSLHDTVYNLILDGKHKFAEHLYRDFRIPDKRFWWLKISALAEQGAWEDLEKFSKSKKSPIGYLPFAEISMKYGSPGEAKKYAARVAGMDFTQAAEAAVERKNEAEMALILSKCTDATVLAKLEQAKAQLGKK
;
A
#
# COMPACT_ATOMS: atom_id res chain seq x y z
N GLN A 1 15.70 1.83 74.63
CA GLN A 1 15.53 3.20 74.07
C GLN A 1 16.60 3.39 73.01
N PRO A 2 16.27 3.44 71.71
CA PRO A 2 17.25 3.85 70.71
C PRO A 2 17.32 5.39 70.73
N LYS A 3 18.53 5.93 70.94
CA LYS A 3 18.77 7.37 70.91
C LYS A 3 18.49 7.88 69.50
N CYS A 4 17.53 8.80 69.35
CA CYS A 4 17.35 9.56 68.13
C CYS A 4 18.61 10.40 67.88
N TRP A 5 19.29 10.15 66.76
CA TRP A 5 20.45 10.92 66.29
C TRP A 5 20.01 12.19 65.53
N THR A 6 18.91 12.81 65.95
CA THR A 6 18.26 13.95 65.27
C THR A 6 18.64 15.29 65.85
N ASP A 7 19.26 15.34 67.04
CA ASP A 7 19.77 16.59 67.58
C ASP A 7 21.11 16.89 66.91
N GLY A 8 21.21 18.09 66.31
CA GLY A 8 22.30 18.56 65.44
C GLY A 8 23.73 18.61 66.02
N CYS A 9 24.09 17.71 66.94
CA CYS A 9 25.41 17.61 67.53
C CYS A 9 26.46 16.92 66.63
N VAL A 10 26.06 16.05 65.70
CA VAL A 10 27.03 15.34 64.83
C VAL A 10 27.60 16.23 63.72
N PRO A 11 26.83 17.07 63.00
CA PRO A 11 27.38 17.94 61.95
C PRO A 11 28.31 19.03 62.51
N LEU A 12 27.99 19.55 63.70
CA LEU A 12 28.71 20.65 64.36
C LEU A 12 30.04 20.23 65.00
N SER A 13 30.16 18.98 65.46
CA SER A 13 31.40 18.46 66.05
C SER A 13 32.41 17.99 65.00
N TYR A 14 31.94 17.57 63.82
CA TYR A 14 32.79 17.19 62.67
C TYR A 14 33.34 18.39 61.90
N GLN A 15 32.64 19.54 61.90
CA GLN A 15 33.15 20.80 61.33
C GLN A 15 34.42 21.34 62.03
N LYS A 16 34.79 20.79 63.20
CA LYS A 16 35.91 21.26 64.02
C LYS A 16 37.17 20.38 63.96
N GLU A 17 37.27 19.38 63.06
CA GLU A 17 38.42 18.46 62.98
C GLU A 17 38.82 17.86 64.36
N SER A 18 37.83 17.60 65.21
CA SER A 18 38.05 17.13 66.58
C SER A 18 38.41 15.65 66.62
N GLN A 19 39.43 15.26 67.41
CA GLN A 19 39.84 13.86 67.63
C GLN A 19 38.68 12.93 68.04
N LYS A 20 37.66 13.47 68.71
CA LYS A 20 36.45 12.71 69.09
C LYS A 20 35.65 12.21 67.88
N ALA A 21 35.69 12.94 66.76
CA ALA A 21 34.96 12.58 65.55
C ALA A 21 35.53 11.31 64.87
N ASP A 22 36.85 11.14 64.93
CA ASP A 22 37.54 9.94 64.44
C ASP A 22 37.30 8.73 65.36
N GLU A 23 37.17 8.94 66.68
CA GLU A 23 36.78 7.89 67.64
C GLU A 23 35.36 7.38 67.37
N TYR A 24 34.39 8.29 67.18
CA TYR A 24 33.01 7.91 66.84
C TYR A 24 32.92 7.18 65.49
N LEU A 25 33.71 7.56 64.49
CA LEU A 25 33.75 6.83 63.20
C LEU A 25 34.34 5.43 63.33
N ARG A 26 35.35 5.23 64.19
CA ARG A 26 35.89 3.89 64.49
C ARG A 26 34.85 3.04 65.23
N GLU A 27 34.14 3.62 66.19
CA GLU A 27 33.09 2.93 66.94
C GLU A 27 31.92 2.48 66.04
N ILE A 28 31.49 3.34 65.10
CA ILE A 28 30.47 3.02 64.09
C ILE A 28 30.95 1.92 63.12
N LYS A 29 32.24 1.93 62.78
CA LYS A 29 32.86 0.90 61.92
C LYS A 29 32.94 -0.45 62.64
N ASP A 30 33.33 -0.45 63.92
CA ASP A 30 33.44 -1.66 64.74
C ASP A 30 32.07 -2.29 65.02
N GLN A 31 31.01 -1.47 65.09
CA GLN A 31 29.62 -1.93 65.26
C GLN A 31 28.93 -2.35 63.95
N LYS A 32 29.60 -2.26 62.78
CA LYS A 32 29.03 -2.51 61.44
C LYS A 32 27.80 -1.65 61.09
N LEU A 33 27.62 -0.50 61.75
CA LEU A 33 26.46 0.39 61.56
C LEU A 33 26.68 1.45 60.47
N LEU A 34 27.80 1.39 59.76
CA LEU A 34 28.18 2.38 58.76
C LEU A 34 27.16 2.50 57.61
N SER A 35 26.52 1.41 57.21
CA SER A 35 25.47 1.42 56.19
C SER A 35 24.21 2.16 56.65
N GLU A 36 23.78 1.95 57.89
CA GLU A 36 22.61 2.61 58.48
C GLU A 36 22.85 4.12 58.68
N ALA A 37 24.06 4.49 59.10
CA ALA A 37 24.46 5.89 59.20
C ALA A 37 24.41 6.61 57.85
N VAL A 38 24.88 5.96 56.77
CA VAL A 38 24.80 6.54 55.41
C VAL A 38 23.34 6.68 54.96
N GLU A 39 22.47 5.70 55.22
CA GLU A 39 21.04 5.79 54.92
C GLU A 39 20.35 6.93 55.70
N GLN A 40 20.67 7.09 56.97
CA GLN A 40 20.16 8.20 57.79
C GLN A 40 20.64 9.56 57.25
N CYS A 41 21.89 9.69 56.80
CA CYS A 41 22.39 10.91 56.16
C CYS A 41 21.66 11.21 54.83
N ILE A 42 21.40 10.19 54.01
CA ILE A 42 20.62 10.33 52.77
C ILE A 42 19.20 10.80 53.09
N LYS A 43 18.56 10.18 54.10
CA LYS A 43 17.23 10.55 54.55
C LYS A 43 17.20 11.96 55.12
N ALA A 44 18.14 12.35 55.97
CA ALA A 44 18.25 13.70 56.52
C ALA A 44 18.45 14.75 55.41
N ALA A 45 19.32 14.46 54.43
CA ALA A 45 19.52 15.33 53.28
C ALA A 45 18.24 15.50 52.43
N SER A 46 17.35 14.51 52.43
CA SER A 46 16.08 14.57 51.70
C SER A 46 15.06 15.55 52.32
N TYR A 47 15.08 15.72 53.64
CA TYR A 47 14.20 16.64 54.36
C TYR A 47 14.76 18.07 54.47
N GLU A 48 16.06 18.24 54.27
CA GLU A 48 16.70 19.54 54.25
C GLU A 48 16.32 20.35 53.00
N GLN A 49 16.14 21.66 53.14
CA GLN A 49 15.77 22.55 52.03
C GLN A 49 16.94 23.37 51.51
N SER A 50 17.96 23.61 52.34
CA SER A 50 19.14 24.40 51.99
C SER A 50 20.14 23.57 51.16
N PRO A 51 20.39 23.90 49.87
CA PRO A 51 21.34 23.15 49.04
C PRO A 51 22.77 23.06 49.62
N PRO A 52 23.32 24.10 50.29
CA PRO A 52 24.59 24.00 51.00
C PRO A 52 24.61 22.92 52.09
N ILE A 53 23.53 22.80 52.88
CA ILE A 53 23.42 21.84 54.00
C ILE A 53 23.19 20.42 53.45
N GLN A 54 22.31 20.26 52.45
CA GLN A 54 22.15 18.99 51.74
C GLN A 54 23.49 18.49 51.20
N LYS A 55 24.28 19.37 50.58
CA LYS A 55 25.60 19.02 50.07
C LYS A 55 26.57 18.62 51.19
N ALA A 56 26.51 19.26 52.36
CA ALA A 56 27.33 18.88 53.51
C ALA A 56 26.93 17.50 54.05
N LEU A 57 25.63 17.19 54.14
CA LEU A 57 25.12 15.88 54.56
C LEU A 57 25.46 14.76 53.57
N LEU A 58 25.56 15.08 52.28
CA LEU A 58 25.90 14.14 51.21
C LEU A 58 27.41 14.09 50.90
N GLN A 59 28.21 15.00 51.45
CA GLN A 59 29.68 14.99 51.33
C GLN A 59 30.32 14.35 52.56
N VAL A 60 30.85 13.14 52.41
CA VAL A 60 31.81 12.58 53.36
C VAL A 60 33.16 13.27 53.15
N ARG A 61 33.52 14.24 53.99
CA ARG A 61 34.86 14.89 53.97
C ARG A 61 35.82 14.13 54.89
N GLY A 62 36.80 13.46 54.30
CA GLY A 62 38.09 13.15 54.94
C GLY A 62 39.11 14.24 54.57
N GLY A 63 40.06 14.53 55.46
CA GLY A 63 40.85 15.76 55.54
C GLY A 63 41.74 16.15 54.34
N GLN A 64 41.95 17.48 54.27
CA GLN A 64 42.96 18.32 53.57
C GLN A 64 43.10 18.15 52.03
N VAL A 65 43.14 19.18 51.17
CA VAL A 65 43.97 20.39 51.15
C VAL A 65 43.23 21.56 50.44
N ASN A 66 43.61 22.78 50.79
CA ASN A 66 43.03 24.09 50.43
C ASN A 66 43.55 24.61 49.04
N PRO A 67 43.29 25.86 48.59
CA PRO A 67 42.30 26.20 47.55
C PRO A 67 42.90 26.84 46.28
N CYS A 68 42.12 26.95 45.19
CA CYS A 68 42.38 27.94 44.14
C CYS A 68 41.10 28.72 43.80
N ARG A 69 41.16 30.03 44.03
CA ARG A 69 40.17 31.04 43.65
C ARG A 69 40.28 31.34 42.15
N GLY A 70 39.13 31.62 41.53
CA GLY A 70 39.02 32.25 40.22
C GLY A 70 37.62 32.82 40.03
N SER A 71 37.54 34.11 39.74
CA SER A 71 36.36 34.98 39.55
C SER A 71 35.44 34.56 38.40
N GLY A 72 34.17 35.03 38.43
CA GLY A 72 33.01 34.57 37.63
C GLY A 72 33.11 34.65 36.10
N PRO A 73 32.10 34.13 35.34
CA PRO A 73 30.72 34.67 35.35
C PRO A 73 29.53 33.65 35.25
N SER A 74 28.30 34.18 35.39
CA SER A 74 26.93 33.69 35.02
C SER A 74 26.31 32.38 35.59
N PRO A 75 24.98 32.32 35.89
CA PRO A 75 24.38 31.29 36.75
C PRO A 75 24.13 29.91 36.13
N LEU A 76 24.21 29.75 34.79
CA LEU A 76 23.88 28.49 34.11
C LEU A 76 25.08 27.71 33.56
N LEU A 77 26.26 28.32 33.49
CA LEU A 77 27.52 27.67 33.06
C LEU A 77 28.33 27.06 34.23
N ARG A 78 27.82 27.15 35.48
CA ARG A 78 28.54 26.72 36.69
C ARG A 78 28.50 25.20 36.95
N TRP A 79 27.76 24.42 36.17
CA TRP A 79 27.30 23.11 36.62
C TRP A 79 27.94 21.92 35.94
N GLU A 80 28.78 22.14 34.92
CA GLU A 80 29.28 21.08 34.04
C GLU A 80 30.48 20.28 34.61
N ASN A 81 31.03 20.65 35.77
CA ASN A 81 32.28 20.05 36.27
C ASN A 81 32.29 19.67 37.77
N ARG A 82 31.21 19.07 38.30
CA ARG A 82 31.17 18.61 39.71
C ARG A 82 30.57 17.21 39.92
N GLY A 83 31.07 16.25 39.14
CA GLY A 83 30.81 14.81 39.30
C GLY A 83 31.79 14.07 40.21
N ARG A 84 32.40 14.72 41.20
CA ARG A 84 33.27 14.06 42.20
C ARG A 84 32.76 14.32 43.61
N ALA A 85 31.75 13.56 44.03
CA ALA A 85 31.27 13.50 45.39
C ALA A 85 30.76 12.09 45.68
N ALA A 86 31.69 11.20 46.01
CA ALA A 86 31.53 9.91 46.74
C ALA A 86 32.71 8.99 46.37
N SER A 87 33.91 9.31 46.85
CA SER A 87 35.10 8.47 46.64
C SER A 87 35.73 7.93 47.93
N PHE A 88 35.08 8.08 49.09
CA PHE A 88 35.63 7.57 50.36
C PHE A 88 34.85 6.36 50.92
N GLY A 89 33.52 6.31 50.80
CA GLY A 89 32.71 5.18 51.29
C GLY A 89 32.87 3.88 50.48
N LYS A 90 33.35 3.97 49.23
CA LYS A 90 33.58 2.80 48.36
C LYS A 90 34.73 1.91 48.81
N CYS A 91 35.60 2.38 49.70
CA CYS A 91 36.74 1.60 50.20
C CYS A 91 36.44 0.85 51.51
N PHE A 92 35.26 1.03 52.12
CA PHE A 92 34.97 0.53 53.48
C PHE A 92 33.64 -0.21 53.64
N ILE A 93 32.82 -0.35 52.58
CA ILE A 93 31.51 -1.01 52.65
C ILE A 93 31.36 -2.01 51.49
N ASP A 94 31.36 -3.31 51.81
CA ASP A 94 31.25 -4.39 50.82
C ASP A 94 29.82 -4.59 50.27
N LYS A 95 28.78 -4.01 50.90
CA LYS A 95 27.35 -4.21 50.57
C LYS A 95 26.51 -2.92 50.51
N PHE A 96 27.08 -1.80 50.07
CA PHE A 96 26.28 -0.59 49.85
C PHE A 96 25.64 -0.62 48.47
N ALA A 97 24.34 -0.34 48.36
CA ALA A 97 23.65 -0.16 47.08
C ALA A 97 23.83 1.31 46.62
N PRO A 98 24.81 1.62 45.74
CA PRO A 98 25.06 2.99 45.28
C PRO A 98 23.87 3.59 44.51
N GLU A 99 22.94 2.76 44.05
CA GLU A 99 21.78 3.14 43.24
C GLU A 99 20.88 4.12 43.98
N ASN A 100 20.54 3.85 45.25
CA ASN A 100 19.66 4.69 46.06
C ASN A 100 20.29 6.07 46.35
N PHE A 101 21.58 6.10 46.62
CA PHE A 101 22.33 7.34 46.83
C PHE A 101 22.35 8.20 45.56
N VAL A 102 22.66 7.58 44.41
CA VAL A 102 22.71 8.27 43.12
C VAL A 102 21.33 8.77 42.73
N GLU A 103 20.28 7.98 42.92
CA GLU A 103 18.90 8.39 42.64
C GLU A 103 18.46 9.56 43.53
N THR A 104 18.71 9.48 44.84
CA THR A 104 18.36 10.57 45.76
C THR A 104 19.10 11.87 45.41
N CYS A 105 20.37 11.79 45.02
CA CYS A 105 21.12 12.95 44.54
C CYS A 105 20.55 13.53 43.23
N ARG A 106 20.07 12.68 42.31
CA ARG A 106 19.41 13.12 41.07
C ARG A 106 18.10 13.81 41.38
N ASP A 107 17.28 13.22 42.23
CA ASP A 107 15.98 13.73 42.63
C ASP A 107 16.11 15.06 43.38
N LEU A 108 17.05 15.17 44.32
CA LEU A 108 17.32 16.42 45.03
C LEU A 108 17.80 17.54 44.09
N ARG A 109 18.58 17.20 43.05
CA ARG A 109 19.00 18.20 42.06
C ARG A 109 17.80 18.74 41.27
N VAL A 110 16.89 17.88 40.83
CA VAL A 110 15.65 18.28 40.15
C VAL A 110 14.75 19.07 41.09
N LEU A 111 14.58 18.59 42.32
CA LEU A 111 13.75 19.21 43.36
C LEU A 111 14.24 20.62 43.73
N ASN A 112 15.54 20.79 43.89
CA ASN A 112 16.12 22.11 44.15
C ASN A 112 15.99 23.06 42.96
N ALA A 113 16.12 22.54 41.73
CA ALA A 113 15.89 23.35 40.54
C ALA A 113 14.45 23.88 40.51
N VAL A 114 13.44 23.03 40.72
CA VAL A 114 12.03 23.48 40.70
C VAL A 114 11.65 24.34 41.91
N ARG A 115 12.36 24.21 43.04
CA ARG A 115 12.20 25.06 44.23
C ARG A 115 12.80 26.45 44.08
N ASP A 116 13.68 26.68 43.10
CA ASP A 116 14.27 27.99 42.87
C ASP A 116 13.17 29.06 42.75
N TYR A 117 13.40 30.22 43.34
CA TYR A 117 12.41 31.28 43.44
C TYR A 117 11.90 31.76 42.07
N GLN A 118 12.71 31.60 41.00
CA GLN A 118 12.31 31.92 39.63
C GLN A 118 11.32 30.91 39.04
N ILE A 119 11.31 29.67 39.53
CA ILE A 119 10.39 28.59 39.08
C ILE A 119 9.19 28.48 40.03
N GLY A 120 9.43 28.59 41.34
CA GLY A 120 8.39 28.75 42.35
C GLY A 120 7.51 27.51 42.56
N MET A 121 8.12 26.31 42.63
CA MET A 121 7.42 25.07 43.00
C MET A 121 7.93 24.53 44.35
N PRO A 122 7.36 24.97 45.48
CA PRO A 122 7.77 24.54 46.81
C PRO A 122 7.24 23.13 47.11
N LEU A 123 7.96 22.11 46.65
CA LEU A 123 7.62 20.70 46.89
C LEU A 123 8.49 20.12 48.01
N SER A 124 7.92 19.33 48.92
CA SER A 124 8.71 18.47 49.82
C SER A 124 9.27 17.27 49.05
N PHE A 125 10.25 16.57 49.64
CA PHE A 125 10.80 15.36 48.99
C PHE A 125 9.77 14.22 48.91
N ASP A 126 8.97 14.04 49.96
CA ASP A 126 7.87 13.06 49.95
C ASP A 126 6.82 13.39 48.88
N GLN A 127 6.47 14.68 48.75
CA GLN A 127 5.58 15.14 47.69
C GLN A 127 6.17 14.89 46.31
N TYR A 128 7.47 15.16 46.10
CA TYR A 128 8.16 14.88 44.83
C TYR A 128 8.11 13.39 44.48
N LYS A 129 8.36 12.51 45.45
CA LYS A 129 8.31 11.05 45.26
C LYS A 129 6.89 10.56 44.94
N GLN A 130 5.87 11.07 45.64
CA GLN A 130 4.47 10.72 45.38
C GLN A 130 3.96 11.27 44.04
N LEU A 131 4.40 12.47 43.66
CA LEU A 131 3.95 13.12 42.44
C LEU A 131 4.40 12.36 41.18
N THR A 132 5.55 11.69 41.25
CA THR A 132 6.32 11.13 40.12
C THR A 132 7.00 12.20 39.25
N LYS A 133 8.04 11.77 38.53
CA LYS A 133 8.86 12.62 37.65
C LYS A 133 8.05 13.16 36.46
N GLU A 134 7.09 12.39 35.97
CA GLU A 134 6.26 12.73 34.80
C GLU A 134 5.28 13.86 35.12
N VAL A 135 4.53 13.76 36.22
CA VAL A 135 3.57 14.80 36.62
C VAL A 135 4.28 16.10 37.02
N LEU A 136 5.51 16.00 37.56
CA LEU A 136 6.33 17.19 37.79
C LEU A 136 6.60 17.92 36.47
N LEU A 137 7.03 17.18 35.44
CA LEU A 137 7.28 17.74 34.12
C LEU A 137 6.01 18.36 33.54
N ASP A 138 4.87 17.69 33.64
CA ASP A 138 3.58 18.23 33.19
C ASP A 138 3.25 19.56 33.87
N ARG A 139 3.49 19.69 35.17
CA ARG A 139 3.29 20.96 35.90
C ARG A 139 4.24 22.06 35.43
N VAL A 140 5.51 21.74 35.17
CA VAL A 140 6.50 22.70 34.65
C VAL A 140 6.12 23.16 33.24
N VAL A 141 5.65 22.23 32.41
CA VAL A 141 5.15 22.48 31.04
C VAL A 141 3.90 23.35 31.05
N LEU A 142 2.93 23.09 31.92
CA LEU A 142 1.73 23.91 32.09
C LEU A 142 2.06 25.35 32.52
N ARG A 143 3.15 25.54 33.28
CA ARG A 143 3.71 26.87 33.62
C ARG A 143 4.51 27.51 32.48
N ARG A 144 4.62 26.86 31.33
CA ARG A 144 5.31 27.33 30.11
C ARG A 144 6.83 27.45 30.29
N LEU A 145 7.41 26.73 31.25
CA LEU A 145 8.85 26.72 31.53
C LEU A 145 9.57 25.64 30.72
N TYR A 146 9.38 25.65 29.40
CA TYR A 146 9.86 24.61 28.48
C TYR A 146 11.38 24.37 28.54
N PRO A 147 12.27 25.40 28.59
CA PRO A 147 13.72 25.16 28.63
C PRO A 147 14.16 24.41 29.89
N ILE A 148 13.48 24.61 31.01
CA ILE A 148 13.76 23.92 32.27
C ILE A 148 13.25 22.48 32.18
N ALA A 149 12.05 22.28 31.65
CA ALA A 149 11.49 20.94 31.44
C ALA A 149 12.40 20.06 30.57
N ILE A 150 12.93 20.61 29.46
CA ILE A 150 13.88 19.91 28.57
C ILE A 150 15.15 19.54 29.33
N LYS A 151 15.77 20.48 30.06
CA LYS A 151 16.97 20.20 30.87
C LYS A 151 16.74 19.13 31.93
N ILE A 152 15.56 19.11 32.56
CA ILE A 152 15.18 18.08 33.53
C ILE A 152 15.06 16.72 32.83
N CYS A 153 14.42 16.65 31.66
CA CYS A 153 14.31 15.42 30.87
C CYS A 153 15.68 14.86 30.44
N GLU A 154 16.56 15.70 29.91
CA GLU A 154 17.93 15.34 29.52
C GLU A 154 18.72 14.81 30.72
N TYR A 155 18.61 15.49 31.87
CA TYR A 155 19.29 15.11 33.09
C TYR A 155 18.80 13.78 33.66
N LEU A 156 17.48 13.56 33.65
CA LEU A 156 16.86 12.32 34.12
C LEU A 156 17.00 11.17 33.12
N ARG A 157 17.46 11.44 31.88
CA ARG A 157 17.58 10.48 30.79
C ARG A 157 16.25 9.77 30.50
N LEU A 158 15.16 10.53 30.52
CA LEU A 158 13.85 10.01 30.11
C LEU A 158 13.88 9.69 28.62
N SER A 159 13.07 8.72 28.19
CA SER A 159 12.97 8.36 26.77
C SER A 159 12.57 9.60 25.95
N GLU A 160 13.15 9.77 24.76
CA GLU A 160 12.88 10.93 23.90
C GLU A 160 11.38 11.12 23.64
N PHE A 161 10.67 10.00 23.45
CA PHE A 161 9.23 9.96 23.23
C PHE A 161 8.40 10.42 24.45
N GLN A 162 8.76 9.98 25.66
CA GLN A 162 8.02 10.36 26.88
C GLN A 162 8.44 11.72 27.45
N GLY A 163 9.65 12.18 27.10
CA GLY A 163 10.23 13.43 27.60
C GLY A 163 10.14 14.57 26.59
N ILE A 164 11.17 14.70 25.77
CA ILE A 164 11.43 15.93 24.98
C ILE A 164 10.36 16.11 23.88
N SER A 165 10.01 15.06 23.14
CA SER A 165 9.03 15.15 22.04
C SER A 165 7.66 15.60 22.54
N ARG A 166 7.23 15.11 23.71
CA ARG A 166 5.98 15.54 24.37
C ARG A 166 6.01 17.02 24.77
N ILE A 167 7.12 17.47 25.35
CA ILE A 167 7.29 18.89 25.76
C ILE A 167 7.27 19.80 24.54
N LEU A 168 7.95 19.42 23.47
CA LEU A 168 8.00 20.16 22.22
C LEU A 168 6.63 20.22 21.52
N ALA A 169 5.87 19.13 21.51
CA ALA A 169 4.51 19.11 21.00
C ALA A 169 3.61 20.10 21.78
N HIS A 170 3.66 20.08 23.12
CA HIS A 170 2.90 21.04 23.93
C HIS A 170 3.34 22.49 23.69
N TRP A 171 4.64 22.73 23.55
CA TRP A 171 5.17 24.05 23.19
C TRP A 171 4.62 24.53 21.84
N ALA A 172 4.57 23.65 20.84
CA ALA A 172 4.05 23.97 19.52
C ALA A 172 2.53 24.27 19.57
N CYS A 173 1.74 23.44 20.26
CA CYS A 173 0.31 23.70 20.49
C CYS A 173 0.08 25.07 21.16
N TYR A 174 0.88 25.40 22.17
CA TYR A 174 0.82 26.71 22.81
C TYR A 174 1.23 27.85 21.86
N LYS A 175 2.27 27.64 21.03
CA LYS A 175 2.74 28.64 20.07
C LYS A 175 1.72 28.96 18.99
N VAL A 176 1.03 27.95 18.50
CA VAL A 176 -0.05 28.05 17.50
C VAL A 176 -1.21 28.94 17.98
N GLN A 177 -1.50 28.93 19.29
CA GLN A 177 -2.54 29.78 19.89
C GLN A 177 -2.17 31.26 19.92
N GLN A 178 -0.90 31.62 19.75
CA GLN A 178 -0.45 33.01 19.77
C GLN A 178 -0.76 33.71 18.44
N ARG A 179 -1.28 34.95 18.52
CA ARG A 179 -1.70 35.77 17.37
C ARG A 179 -0.75 36.93 17.04
N ASP A 180 0.45 36.89 17.59
CA ASP A 180 1.48 37.92 17.47
C ASP A 180 2.24 37.86 16.14
N LYS A 181 2.22 36.71 15.45
CA LYS A 181 2.97 36.48 14.22
C LYS A 181 2.10 35.99 13.08
N SER A 182 2.60 36.18 11.85
CA SER A 182 1.97 35.66 10.64
C SER A 182 1.94 34.12 10.64
N ASP A 183 0.94 33.54 9.97
CA ASP A 183 0.78 32.07 9.86
C ASP A 183 2.00 31.41 9.20
N GLU A 184 2.62 32.07 8.22
CA GLU A 184 3.80 31.56 7.50
C GLU A 184 5.03 31.49 8.40
N GLU A 185 5.37 32.61 9.06
CA GLU A 185 6.51 32.67 9.96
C GLU A 185 6.35 31.69 11.12
N LEU A 186 5.13 31.54 11.64
CA LEU A 186 4.87 30.63 12.75
C LEU A 186 5.04 29.16 12.33
N ALA A 187 4.56 28.78 11.15
CA ALA A 187 4.77 27.44 10.61
C ALA A 187 6.27 27.13 10.43
N GLN A 188 7.03 28.07 9.89
CA GLN A 188 8.48 27.93 9.71
C GLN A 188 9.23 27.82 11.05
N VAL A 189 8.88 28.65 12.04
CA VAL A 189 9.50 28.61 13.39
C VAL A 189 9.20 27.29 14.08
N ILE A 190 7.98 26.77 13.95
CA ILE A 190 7.61 25.46 14.50
C ILE A 190 8.41 24.37 13.79
N ASN A 191 8.46 24.37 12.46
CA ASN A 191 9.18 23.37 11.70
C ASN A 191 10.70 23.39 11.96
N GLN A 192 11.32 24.56 12.07
CA GLN A 192 12.75 24.68 12.43
C GLN A 192 13.08 24.11 13.81
N LYS A 193 12.11 24.08 14.74
CA LYS A 193 12.30 23.53 16.09
C LYS A 193 11.92 22.07 16.22
N LEU A 194 10.95 21.61 15.44
CA LEU A 194 10.42 20.26 15.51
C LEU A 194 10.94 19.32 14.42
N GLY A 195 11.52 19.85 13.33
CA GLY A 195 11.91 19.07 12.16
C GLY A 195 12.92 17.96 12.47
N ASP A 196 13.79 18.17 13.44
CA ASP A 196 14.78 17.18 13.89
C ASP A 196 14.24 16.25 15.00
N ALA A 197 13.06 16.54 15.54
CA ALA A 197 12.51 15.82 16.69
C ALA A 197 11.70 14.60 16.25
N VAL A 198 12.13 13.42 16.68
CA VAL A 198 11.49 12.15 16.32
C VAL A 198 10.19 11.95 17.13
N GLY A 199 9.15 11.46 16.44
CA GLY A 199 7.90 11.03 17.08
C GLY A 199 6.85 12.10 17.31
N ILE A 200 7.07 13.34 16.83
CA ILE A 200 6.08 14.41 16.90
C ILE A 200 5.10 14.31 15.72
N SER A 201 3.81 14.39 16.00
CA SER A 201 2.75 14.40 15.00
C SER A 201 2.36 15.84 14.70
N TYR A 202 2.68 16.32 13.49
CA TYR A 202 2.24 17.64 13.02
C TYR A 202 0.72 17.70 12.85
N SER A 203 0.06 16.55 12.64
CA SER A 203 -1.40 16.44 12.64
C SER A 203 -2.04 17.03 13.90
N ASP A 204 -1.48 16.73 15.07
CA ASP A 204 -2.09 17.10 16.36
C ASP A 204 -1.93 18.61 16.60
N ILE A 205 -0.79 19.15 16.17
CA ILE A 205 -0.49 20.59 16.21
C ILE A 205 -1.40 21.34 15.22
N ALA A 206 -1.62 20.78 14.02
CA ALA A 206 -2.53 21.33 13.02
C ALA A 206 -4.00 21.30 13.49
N THR A 207 -4.43 20.24 14.19
CA THR A 207 -5.74 20.19 14.84
C THR A 207 -5.90 21.32 15.84
N GLN A 208 -4.89 21.54 16.69
CA GLN A 208 -4.91 22.67 17.64
C GLN A 208 -4.96 24.04 16.94
N ALA A 209 -4.30 24.18 15.79
CA ALA A 209 -4.35 25.40 14.97
C ALA A 209 -5.74 25.66 14.42
N TYR A 210 -6.38 24.60 13.93
CA TYR A 210 -7.74 24.67 13.43
C TYR A 210 -8.74 25.04 14.54
N GLU A 211 -8.66 24.40 15.71
CA GLU A 211 -9.47 24.73 16.90
C GLU A 211 -9.25 26.18 17.39
N SER A 212 -8.06 26.73 17.14
CA SER A 212 -7.73 28.13 17.47
C SER A 212 -8.23 29.13 16.41
N ASN A 213 -9.06 28.70 15.46
CA ASN A 213 -9.56 29.46 14.31
C ASN A 213 -8.46 29.96 13.36
N ARG A 214 -7.42 29.15 13.11
CA ARG A 214 -6.34 29.44 12.15
C ARG A 214 -6.22 28.33 11.09
N PRO A 215 -7.16 28.27 10.12
CA PRO A 215 -7.18 27.19 9.14
C PRO A 215 -5.99 27.21 8.17
N GLU A 216 -5.48 28.38 7.80
CA GLU A 216 -4.33 28.49 6.88
C GLU A 216 -3.03 28.00 7.53
N LEU A 217 -2.78 28.39 8.79
CA LEU A 217 -1.70 27.81 9.59
C LEU A 217 -1.83 26.29 9.72
N ALA A 218 -3.04 25.78 9.99
CA ALA A 218 -3.28 24.34 10.12
C ALA A 218 -2.90 23.59 8.83
N ILE A 219 -3.27 24.12 7.65
CA ILE A 219 -2.90 23.53 6.36
C ILE A 219 -1.38 23.49 6.20
N LYS A 220 -0.69 24.61 6.44
CA LYS A 220 0.79 24.70 6.31
C LYS A 220 1.52 23.76 7.26
N LEU A 221 1.06 23.66 8.51
CA LEU A 221 1.63 22.71 9.47
C LEU A 221 1.46 21.26 9.02
N LEU A 222 0.33 20.95 8.38
CA LEU A 222 0.02 19.62 7.90
C LEU A 222 0.84 19.20 6.68
N GLU A 223 1.45 20.14 5.94
CA GLU A 223 2.39 19.83 4.86
C GLU A 223 3.68 19.19 5.37
N TYR A 224 4.03 19.43 6.64
CA TYR A 224 5.18 18.80 7.29
C TYR A 224 4.85 17.42 7.90
N GLU A 225 3.60 16.96 7.89
CA GLU A 225 3.25 15.62 8.37
C GLU A 225 3.66 14.57 7.32
N PRO A 226 4.57 13.64 7.63
CA PRO A 226 5.06 12.64 6.67
C PRO A 226 4.05 11.52 6.37
N ARG A 227 2.96 11.41 7.15
CA ARG A 227 1.97 10.34 7.05
C ARG A 227 0.68 10.83 6.39
N PRO A 228 0.40 10.43 5.13
CA PRO A 228 -0.82 10.82 4.44
C PRO A 228 -2.10 10.39 5.15
N GLY A 229 -2.07 9.21 5.81
CA GLY A 229 -3.22 8.70 6.58
C GLY A 229 -3.62 9.56 7.78
N LYS A 230 -2.76 10.47 8.26
CA LYS A 230 -3.12 11.48 9.26
C LYS A 230 -3.48 12.84 8.64
N GLN A 231 -2.87 13.16 7.50
CA GLN A 231 -3.12 14.40 6.77
C GLN A 231 -4.53 14.42 6.15
N VAL A 232 -4.89 13.39 5.40
CA VAL A 232 -6.14 13.35 4.62
C VAL A 232 -7.39 13.47 5.51
N PRO A 233 -7.54 12.72 6.63
CA PRO A 233 -8.71 12.87 7.49
C PRO A 233 -8.88 14.26 8.11
N LEU A 234 -7.77 14.92 8.45
CA LEU A 234 -7.83 16.29 8.99
C LEU A 234 -8.25 17.29 7.92
N LEU A 235 -7.72 17.18 6.70
CA LEU A 235 -8.14 18.03 5.56
C LEU A 235 -9.64 17.89 5.26
N LEU A 236 -10.18 16.67 5.34
CA LEU A 236 -11.62 16.43 5.20
C LEU A 236 -12.42 17.11 6.33
N THR A 237 -11.95 17.03 7.57
CA THR A 237 -12.59 17.70 8.72
C THR A 237 -12.59 19.22 8.55
N MET A 238 -11.52 19.78 7.97
CA MET A 238 -11.39 21.20 7.65
C MET A 238 -12.17 21.64 6.40
N LYS A 239 -12.98 20.76 5.79
CA LYS A 239 -13.73 20.99 4.53
C LYS A 239 -12.84 21.40 3.35
N ARG A 240 -11.59 20.95 3.33
CA ARG A 240 -10.64 21.16 2.22
C ARG A 240 -10.61 19.94 1.31
N SER A 241 -11.77 19.56 0.77
CA SER A 241 -11.97 18.25 0.11
C SER A 241 -11.16 18.08 -1.18
N GLN A 242 -10.94 19.16 -1.94
CA GLN A 242 -10.08 19.11 -3.15
C GLN A 242 -8.61 18.86 -2.80
N LEU A 243 -8.10 19.50 -1.75
CA LEU A 243 -6.74 19.31 -1.25
C LEU A 243 -6.58 17.91 -0.61
N ALA A 244 -7.61 17.43 0.09
CA ALA A 244 -7.63 16.08 0.62
C ALA A 244 -7.52 15.04 -0.50
N LEU A 245 -8.23 15.25 -1.62
CA LEU A 245 -8.18 14.37 -2.78
C LEU A 245 -6.80 14.36 -3.44
N SER A 246 -6.19 15.54 -3.66
CA SER A 246 -4.86 15.62 -4.25
C SER A 246 -3.80 14.93 -3.38
N ARG A 247 -3.82 15.15 -2.06
CA ARG A 247 -2.92 14.49 -1.11
C ARG A 247 -3.14 12.98 -1.02
N ALA A 248 -4.38 12.52 -1.11
CA ALA A 248 -4.67 11.09 -1.17
C ALA A 248 -4.11 10.46 -2.45
N ILE A 249 -4.22 11.13 -3.60
CA ILE A 249 -3.64 10.64 -4.87
C ILE A 249 -2.10 10.61 -4.79
N GLU A 250 -1.48 11.68 -4.27
CA GLU A 250 -0.02 11.75 -4.08
C GLU A 250 0.52 10.63 -3.18
N SER A 251 -0.29 10.18 -2.20
CA SER A 251 0.07 9.08 -1.31
C SER A 251 0.18 7.71 -2.01
N GLY A 252 -0.48 7.55 -3.15
CA GLY A 252 -0.61 6.26 -3.84
C GLY A 252 -1.50 5.24 -3.12
N ASP A 253 -2.08 5.57 -1.97
CA ASP A 253 -2.96 4.70 -1.22
C ASP A 253 -4.38 4.75 -1.78
N SER A 254 -4.80 3.66 -2.42
CA SER A 254 -6.14 3.55 -3.02
C SER A 254 -7.25 3.62 -1.97
N ASP A 255 -7.03 3.15 -0.75
CA ASP A 255 -8.04 3.17 0.32
C ASP A 255 -8.30 4.60 0.80
N LEU A 256 -7.23 5.40 0.95
CA LEU A 256 -7.38 6.83 1.24
C LEU A 256 -8.12 7.55 0.12
N VAL A 257 -7.81 7.26 -1.14
CA VAL A 257 -8.53 7.86 -2.28
C VAL A 257 -10.02 7.48 -2.25
N TYR A 258 -10.36 6.21 -2.02
CA TYR A 258 -11.75 5.79 -1.88
C TYR A 258 -12.46 6.45 -0.70
N THR A 259 -11.76 6.63 0.43
CA THR A 259 -12.28 7.34 1.59
C THR A 259 -12.65 8.78 1.25
N VAL A 260 -11.76 9.50 0.54
CA VAL A 260 -12.06 10.88 0.09
C VAL A 260 -13.22 10.90 -0.90
N ILE A 261 -13.22 10.01 -1.90
CA ILE A 261 -14.28 9.96 -2.92
C ILE A 261 -15.65 9.67 -2.28
N SER A 262 -15.71 8.73 -1.33
CA SER A 262 -16.95 8.42 -0.60
C SER A 262 -17.47 9.65 0.13
N ARG A 263 -16.59 10.37 0.84
CA ARG A 263 -16.99 11.57 1.57
C ARG A 263 -17.42 12.72 0.65
N LEU A 264 -16.73 12.90 -0.48
CA LEU A 264 -17.12 13.86 -1.51
C LEU A 264 -18.52 13.55 -2.07
N LYS A 265 -18.85 12.27 -2.25
CA LYS A 265 -20.18 11.84 -2.74
C LYS A 265 -21.30 12.16 -1.74
N ASP A 266 -21.01 12.08 -0.45
CA ASP A 266 -21.98 12.40 0.61
C ASP A 266 -22.15 13.92 0.82
N GLU A 267 -21.08 14.69 0.62
CA GLU A 267 -21.06 16.14 0.85
C GLU A 267 -21.50 16.97 -0.36
N LEU A 268 -21.21 16.51 -1.59
CA LEU A 268 -21.46 17.27 -2.82
C LEU A 268 -22.72 16.79 -3.55
N GLY A 269 -23.38 17.72 -4.24
CA GLY A 269 -24.39 17.38 -5.23
C GLY A 269 -23.79 16.58 -6.39
N ARG A 270 -24.61 15.77 -7.08
CA ARG A 270 -24.15 14.87 -8.14
C ARG A 270 -23.32 15.57 -9.24
N GLY A 271 -23.71 16.78 -9.64
CA GLY A 271 -22.97 17.58 -10.63
C GLY A 271 -21.60 18.03 -10.13
N ASP A 272 -21.55 18.66 -8.95
CA ASP A 272 -20.31 19.16 -8.34
C ASP A 272 -19.33 18.01 -8.03
N PHE A 273 -19.85 16.85 -7.60
CA PHE A 273 -19.08 15.65 -7.38
C PHE A 273 -18.37 15.17 -8.66
N PHE A 274 -19.10 15.08 -9.78
CA PHE A 274 -18.49 14.67 -11.04
C PHE A 274 -17.51 15.70 -11.58
N MET A 275 -17.81 17.00 -11.46
CA MET A 275 -16.87 18.06 -11.83
C MET A 275 -15.57 17.97 -11.02
N ALA A 276 -15.66 17.68 -9.72
CA ALA A 276 -14.50 17.48 -8.86
C ALA A 276 -13.65 16.28 -9.32
N LEU A 277 -14.29 15.16 -9.69
CA LEU A 277 -13.59 13.97 -10.18
C LEU A 277 -12.98 14.15 -11.58
N GLN A 278 -13.64 14.89 -12.48
CA GLN A 278 -13.11 15.16 -13.83
C GLN A 278 -11.80 15.94 -13.79
N ASN A 279 -11.63 16.84 -12.81
CA ASN A 279 -10.37 17.56 -12.60
C ASN A 279 -9.23 16.67 -12.08
N GLN A 280 -9.51 15.42 -11.69
CA GLN A 280 -8.56 14.47 -11.11
C GLN A 280 -8.68 13.09 -11.78
N PRO A 281 -7.97 12.84 -12.90
CA PRO A 281 -8.18 11.64 -13.72
C PRO A 281 -7.90 10.32 -12.99
N VAL A 282 -6.98 10.32 -12.02
CA VAL A 282 -6.67 9.14 -11.19
C VAL A 282 -7.83 8.81 -10.24
N ALA A 283 -8.47 9.81 -9.64
CA ALA A 283 -9.64 9.59 -8.81
C ALA A 283 -10.83 9.09 -9.65
N LEU A 284 -11.03 9.66 -10.84
CA LEU A 284 -12.09 9.24 -11.75
C LEU A 284 -11.90 7.78 -12.22
N SER A 285 -10.67 7.36 -12.53
CA SER A 285 -10.40 5.97 -12.95
C SER A 285 -10.68 4.97 -11.83
N LEU A 286 -10.26 5.27 -10.60
CA LEU A 286 -10.56 4.47 -9.41
C LEU A 286 -12.05 4.43 -9.11
N TYR A 287 -12.75 5.56 -9.27
CA TYR A 287 -14.19 5.62 -9.09
C TYR A 287 -14.94 4.80 -10.15
N ARG A 288 -14.52 4.86 -11.42
CA ARG A 288 -15.08 4.00 -12.48
C ARG A 288 -14.90 2.52 -12.14
N GLN A 289 -13.75 2.12 -11.61
CA GLN A 289 -13.52 0.75 -11.16
C GLN A 289 -14.48 0.36 -10.02
N PHE A 290 -14.71 1.24 -9.05
CA PHE A 290 -15.70 1.02 -8.00
C PHE A 290 -17.12 0.87 -8.59
N CYS A 291 -17.53 1.76 -9.49
CA CYS A 291 -18.85 1.70 -10.13
C CYS A 291 -19.06 0.42 -10.96
N LYS A 292 -18.02 -0.13 -11.60
CA LYS A 292 -18.09 -1.42 -12.32
C LYS A 292 -18.59 -2.58 -11.45
N HIS A 293 -18.33 -2.54 -10.14
CA HIS A 293 -18.73 -3.61 -9.21
C HIS A 293 -20.00 -3.30 -8.42
N LYS A 294 -20.23 -2.04 -8.06
CA LYS A 294 -21.30 -1.66 -7.12
C LYS A 294 -22.45 -0.89 -7.78
N GLU A 295 -22.16 -0.06 -8.78
CA GLU A 295 -23.09 0.94 -9.32
C GLU A 295 -23.05 1.03 -10.86
N PRO A 296 -23.59 0.03 -11.57
CA PRO A 296 -23.53 -0.03 -13.03
C PRO A 296 -24.29 1.12 -13.72
N ASN A 297 -25.38 1.61 -13.13
CA ASN A 297 -26.14 2.73 -13.69
C ASN A 297 -25.35 4.04 -13.60
N THR A 298 -24.68 4.29 -12.46
CA THR A 298 -23.77 5.43 -12.31
C THR A 298 -22.63 5.36 -13.31
N LEU A 299 -22.09 4.16 -13.57
CA LEU A 299 -21.05 3.96 -14.57
C LEU A 299 -21.54 4.31 -15.99
N LYS A 300 -22.76 3.90 -16.35
CA LYS A 300 -23.36 4.26 -17.64
C LYS A 300 -23.49 5.78 -17.78
N ASP A 301 -23.96 6.46 -16.74
CA ASP A 301 -24.11 7.92 -16.75
C ASP A 301 -22.75 8.63 -16.90
N LEU A 302 -21.70 8.13 -16.25
CA LEU A 302 -20.33 8.62 -16.43
C LEU A 302 -19.86 8.46 -17.88
N TYR A 303 -20.05 7.29 -18.48
CA TYR A 303 -19.65 7.08 -19.88
C TYR A 303 -20.44 7.95 -20.86
N ASN A 304 -21.71 8.24 -20.58
CA ASN A 304 -22.52 9.18 -21.34
C ASN A 304 -22.01 10.63 -21.22
N GLN A 305 -21.64 11.07 -20.02
CA GLN A 305 -21.14 12.43 -19.80
C GLN A 305 -19.78 12.66 -20.45
N ASP A 306 -18.94 11.64 -20.48
CA ASP A 306 -17.60 11.72 -21.06
C ASP A 306 -17.56 11.42 -22.57
N ASP A 307 -18.73 11.28 -23.22
CA ASP A 307 -18.89 10.84 -24.62
C ASP A 307 -18.06 9.59 -24.97
N ASN A 308 -17.89 8.68 -23.99
CA ASN A 308 -17.12 7.46 -24.15
C ASN A 308 -17.98 6.35 -24.76
N HIS A 309 -18.30 6.55 -26.04
CA HIS A 309 -19.14 5.65 -26.83
C HIS A 309 -18.58 4.22 -26.92
N GLN A 310 -17.25 4.05 -26.88
CA GLN A 310 -16.62 2.73 -26.88
C GLN A 310 -17.00 1.93 -25.62
N GLU A 311 -16.90 2.57 -24.45
CA GLU A 311 -17.23 1.92 -23.18
C GLU A 311 -18.74 1.77 -22.98
N LEU A 312 -19.56 2.68 -23.53
CA LEU A 312 -21.02 2.52 -23.58
C LEU A 312 -21.42 1.28 -24.39
N GLY A 313 -20.81 1.08 -25.56
CA GLY A 313 -21.01 -0.14 -26.35
C GLY A 313 -20.67 -1.40 -25.53
N ASN A 314 -19.50 -1.41 -24.88
CA ASN A 314 -19.06 -2.52 -24.02
C ASN A 314 -20.05 -2.76 -22.86
N PHE A 315 -20.55 -1.70 -22.25
CA PHE A 315 -21.55 -1.75 -21.18
C PHE A 315 -22.86 -2.39 -21.66
N HIS A 316 -23.37 -1.96 -22.82
CA HIS A 316 -24.60 -2.48 -23.39
C HIS A 316 -24.49 -3.98 -23.76
N VAL A 317 -23.35 -4.39 -24.35
CA VAL A 317 -23.07 -5.82 -24.59
C VAL A 317 -23.12 -6.60 -23.28
N ARG A 318 -22.37 -6.18 -22.25
CA ARG A 318 -22.35 -6.89 -20.97
C ARG A 318 -23.74 -6.94 -20.32
N SER A 319 -24.45 -5.81 -20.27
CA SER A 319 -25.78 -5.71 -19.66
C SER A 319 -26.80 -6.61 -20.36
N SER A 320 -26.69 -6.78 -21.69
CA SER A 320 -27.61 -7.63 -22.47
C SER A 320 -27.59 -9.11 -22.06
N TYR A 321 -26.49 -9.61 -21.48
CA TYR A 321 -26.40 -11.00 -21.00
C TYR A 321 -26.64 -11.12 -19.50
N VAL A 322 -26.43 -10.05 -18.73
CA VAL A 322 -26.60 -10.05 -17.27
C VAL A 322 -28.03 -9.70 -16.86
N SER A 323 -28.63 -8.71 -17.53
CA SER A 323 -29.89 -8.08 -17.10
C SER A 323 -31.11 -8.62 -17.86
N GLU A 324 -30.93 -9.00 -19.14
CA GLU A 324 -32.04 -9.38 -20.02
C GLU A 324 -32.31 -10.89 -19.98
N LYS A 325 -33.56 -11.25 -19.69
CA LYS A 325 -34.03 -12.65 -19.67
C LYS A 325 -34.55 -13.13 -21.02
N TRP A 326 -35.00 -12.20 -21.86
CA TRP A 326 -35.64 -12.47 -23.15
C TRP A 326 -34.73 -12.07 -24.29
N ILE A 327 -34.86 -12.76 -25.42
CA ILE A 327 -33.99 -12.54 -26.58
C ILE A 327 -34.25 -11.17 -27.20
N GLU A 328 -35.50 -10.72 -27.24
CA GLU A 328 -35.88 -9.42 -27.78
C GLU A 328 -35.26 -8.27 -26.96
N GLY A 329 -35.26 -8.40 -25.62
CA GLY A 329 -34.59 -7.45 -24.73
C GLY A 329 -33.06 -7.44 -24.92
N ARG A 330 -32.47 -8.64 -25.04
CA ARG A 330 -31.02 -8.80 -25.33
C ARG A 330 -30.67 -8.15 -26.66
N VAL A 331 -31.45 -8.43 -27.71
CA VAL A 331 -31.26 -7.86 -29.06
C VAL A 331 -31.41 -6.34 -29.05
N ALA A 332 -32.40 -5.78 -28.34
CA ALA A 332 -32.54 -4.33 -28.21
C ALA A 332 -31.32 -3.70 -27.50
N SER A 333 -30.82 -4.34 -26.45
CA SER A 333 -29.61 -3.88 -25.76
C SER A 333 -28.35 -3.98 -26.64
N LEU A 334 -28.20 -5.06 -27.41
CA LEU A 334 -27.11 -5.20 -28.38
C LEU A 334 -27.23 -4.19 -29.52
N GLN A 335 -28.45 -3.83 -29.95
CA GLN A 335 -28.65 -2.79 -30.95
C GLN A 335 -28.18 -1.42 -30.43
N ASN A 336 -28.47 -1.09 -29.17
CA ASN A 336 -27.90 0.11 -28.55
C ASN A 336 -26.36 0.05 -28.54
N ALA A 337 -25.76 -1.12 -28.30
CA ALA A 337 -24.31 -1.26 -28.38
C ALA A 337 -23.76 -1.01 -29.78
N VAL A 338 -24.43 -1.49 -30.84
CA VAL A 338 -24.06 -1.23 -32.24
C VAL A 338 -24.06 0.27 -32.52
N ASP A 339 -25.12 0.97 -32.13
CA ASP A 339 -25.25 2.42 -32.36
C ASP A 339 -24.12 3.20 -31.66
N GLU A 340 -23.77 2.81 -30.43
CA GLU A 340 -22.66 3.40 -29.68
C GLU A 340 -21.29 3.06 -30.31
N TYR A 341 -21.06 1.83 -30.79
CA TYR A 341 -19.80 1.50 -31.48
C TYR A 341 -19.62 2.27 -32.79
N TYR A 342 -20.70 2.55 -33.53
CA TYR A 342 -20.63 3.41 -34.70
C TYR A 342 -20.28 4.85 -34.34
N LYS A 343 -20.87 5.40 -33.27
CA LYS A 343 -20.47 6.73 -32.74
C LYS A 343 -19.00 6.74 -32.31
N ALA A 344 -18.51 5.63 -31.74
CA ALA A 344 -17.10 5.43 -31.38
C ALA A 344 -16.17 5.19 -32.58
N LYS A 345 -16.70 5.09 -33.81
CA LYS A 345 -15.96 4.71 -35.03
C LYS A 345 -15.26 3.35 -34.94
N ASN A 346 -15.77 2.44 -34.09
CA ASN A 346 -15.27 1.08 -33.98
C ASN A 346 -16.09 0.13 -34.86
N GLU A 347 -15.78 0.11 -36.15
CA GLU A 347 -16.50 -0.67 -37.16
C GLU A 347 -16.43 -2.18 -36.89
N PHE A 348 -15.32 -2.67 -36.33
CA PHE A 348 -15.17 -4.08 -35.99
C PHE A 348 -16.17 -4.48 -34.89
N ALA A 349 -16.21 -3.73 -33.78
CA ALA A 349 -17.11 -4.05 -32.67
C ALA A 349 -18.59 -3.91 -33.08
N ALA A 350 -18.92 -2.90 -33.89
CA ALA A 350 -20.25 -2.74 -34.44
C ALA A 350 -20.66 -3.96 -35.28
N LYS A 351 -19.87 -4.33 -36.29
CA LYS A 351 -20.16 -5.49 -37.16
C LYS A 351 -20.20 -6.81 -36.40
N ALA A 352 -19.26 -7.03 -35.48
CA ALA A 352 -19.26 -8.24 -34.64
C ALA A 352 -20.53 -8.34 -33.79
N THR A 353 -21.05 -7.21 -33.31
CA THR A 353 -22.29 -7.16 -32.53
C THR A 353 -23.52 -7.35 -33.41
N GLU A 354 -23.54 -6.80 -34.63
CA GLU A 354 -24.57 -7.06 -35.64
C GLU A 354 -24.64 -8.55 -36.02
N ASP A 355 -23.49 -9.17 -36.27
CA ASP A 355 -23.38 -10.61 -36.54
C ASP A 355 -23.88 -11.43 -35.34
N GLN A 356 -23.58 -11.01 -34.11
CA GLN A 356 -24.11 -11.67 -32.91
C GLN A 356 -25.64 -11.55 -32.80
N ILE A 357 -26.21 -10.37 -33.09
CA ILE A 357 -27.69 -10.19 -33.12
C ILE A 357 -28.32 -11.12 -34.16
N LYS A 358 -27.72 -11.20 -35.35
CA LYS A 358 -28.17 -12.06 -36.44
C LYS A 358 -28.12 -13.52 -36.05
N LEU A 359 -27.02 -13.97 -35.44
CA LEU A 359 -26.84 -15.34 -34.97
C LEU A 359 -27.87 -15.69 -33.90
N LEU A 360 -28.06 -14.84 -32.89
CA LEU A 360 -29.04 -15.07 -31.82
C LEU A 360 -30.46 -15.24 -32.36
N ARG A 361 -30.87 -14.42 -33.33
CA ARG A 361 -32.20 -14.54 -33.97
C ARG A 361 -32.35 -15.86 -34.73
N GLN A 362 -31.32 -16.31 -35.43
CA GLN A 362 -31.34 -17.58 -36.15
C GLN A 362 -31.33 -18.78 -35.19
N GLN A 363 -30.49 -18.75 -34.15
CA GLN A 363 -30.46 -19.77 -33.09
C GLN A 363 -31.80 -19.90 -32.38
N ARG A 364 -32.48 -18.78 -32.10
CA ARG A 364 -33.82 -18.83 -31.51
C ARG A 364 -34.80 -19.57 -32.40
N ARG A 365 -34.82 -19.26 -33.70
CA ARG A 365 -35.67 -19.97 -34.67
C ARG A 365 -35.34 -21.45 -34.73
N PHE A 366 -34.05 -21.83 -34.76
CA PHE A 366 -33.65 -23.24 -34.74
C PHE A 366 -34.08 -23.95 -33.46
N GLN A 367 -34.02 -23.28 -32.32
CA GLN A 367 -34.49 -23.83 -31.07
C GLN A 367 -36.00 -24.05 -31.07
N ASP A 368 -36.78 -23.11 -31.61
CA ASP A 368 -38.23 -23.25 -31.74
C ASP A 368 -38.63 -24.33 -32.78
N ASP A 369 -37.91 -24.41 -33.91
CA ASP A 369 -38.20 -25.35 -35.01
C ASP A 369 -37.74 -26.80 -34.73
N PHE A 370 -36.64 -26.98 -33.98
CA PHE A 370 -36.00 -28.28 -33.77
C PHE A 370 -36.10 -28.80 -32.33
N ASP A 371 -36.69 -28.03 -31.41
CA ASP A 371 -36.83 -28.34 -29.98
C ASP A 371 -35.50 -28.76 -29.32
N LYS A 372 -34.44 -27.99 -29.62
CA LYS A 372 -33.08 -28.22 -29.13
C LYS A 372 -32.39 -26.92 -28.71
N PRO A 373 -31.51 -26.95 -27.69
CA PRO A 373 -30.84 -25.75 -27.22
C PRO A 373 -29.76 -25.29 -28.21
N TYR A 374 -30.08 -24.27 -29.00
CA TYR A 374 -29.15 -23.63 -29.94
C TYR A 374 -28.69 -22.24 -29.51
N VAL A 375 -29.44 -21.57 -28.64
CA VAL A 375 -29.15 -20.21 -28.18
C VAL A 375 -27.84 -20.18 -27.38
N ASP A 376 -27.07 -19.11 -27.57
CA ASP A 376 -25.78 -18.83 -26.91
C ASP A 376 -24.62 -19.77 -27.29
N LEU A 377 -24.82 -20.68 -28.23
CA LEU A 377 -23.72 -21.40 -28.87
C LEU A 377 -22.88 -20.43 -29.70
N SER A 378 -21.59 -20.74 -29.86
CA SER A 378 -20.78 -20.03 -30.87
C SER A 378 -21.28 -20.34 -32.28
N LEU A 379 -20.95 -19.51 -33.26
CA LEU A 379 -21.25 -19.81 -34.66
C LEU A 379 -20.66 -21.18 -35.08
N HIS A 380 -19.48 -21.52 -34.56
CA HIS A 380 -18.84 -22.81 -34.81
C HIS A 380 -19.72 -23.95 -34.26
N ASP A 381 -20.08 -23.90 -32.99
CA ASP A 381 -20.85 -24.97 -32.33
C ASP A 381 -22.25 -25.07 -32.91
N THR A 382 -22.84 -23.95 -33.32
CA THR A 382 -24.15 -23.92 -34.00
C THR A 382 -24.09 -24.70 -35.31
N VAL A 383 -23.10 -24.42 -36.18
CA VAL A 383 -22.93 -25.12 -37.45
C VAL A 383 -22.60 -26.60 -37.21
N TYR A 384 -21.77 -26.89 -36.21
CA TYR A 384 -21.37 -28.24 -35.86
C TYR A 384 -22.57 -29.10 -35.42
N ASN A 385 -23.38 -28.60 -34.48
CA ASN A 385 -24.57 -29.29 -34.00
C ASN A 385 -25.66 -29.43 -35.08
N LEU A 386 -25.82 -28.42 -35.96
CA LEU A 386 -26.72 -28.56 -37.11
C LEU A 386 -26.30 -29.70 -38.05
N ILE A 387 -25.00 -29.96 -38.20
CA ILE A 387 -24.52 -31.08 -39.02
C ILE A 387 -24.75 -32.41 -38.31
N LEU A 388 -24.46 -32.51 -37.01
CA LEU A 388 -24.74 -33.71 -36.21
C LEU A 388 -26.23 -34.07 -36.22
N ASP A 389 -27.10 -33.06 -36.25
CA ASP A 389 -28.55 -33.21 -36.31
C ASP A 389 -29.08 -33.53 -37.72
N GLY A 390 -28.20 -33.69 -38.71
CA GLY A 390 -28.57 -33.95 -40.12
C GLY A 390 -29.19 -32.74 -40.82
N LYS A 391 -29.14 -31.54 -40.23
CA LYS A 391 -29.72 -30.29 -40.76
C LYS A 391 -28.72 -29.57 -41.69
N HIS A 392 -28.13 -30.30 -42.64
CA HIS A 392 -27.04 -29.79 -43.49
C HIS A 392 -27.37 -28.53 -44.29
N LYS A 393 -28.63 -28.35 -44.73
CA LYS A 393 -29.06 -27.16 -45.47
C LYS A 393 -28.91 -25.87 -44.64
N PHE A 394 -29.24 -25.93 -43.35
CA PHE A 394 -29.13 -24.79 -42.44
C PHE A 394 -27.67 -24.51 -42.10
N ALA A 395 -26.85 -25.55 -41.90
CA ALA A 395 -25.41 -25.40 -41.72
C ALA A 395 -24.73 -24.74 -42.93
N GLU A 396 -25.10 -25.12 -44.16
CA GLU A 396 -24.60 -24.49 -45.38
C GLU A 396 -25.10 -23.06 -45.56
N HIS A 397 -26.32 -22.75 -45.10
CA HIS A 397 -26.82 -21.38 -45.08
C HIS A 397 -25.97 -20.51 -44.16
N LEU A 398 -25.73 -20.92 -42.91
CA LEU A 398 -24.86 -20.19 -41.96
C LEU A 398 -23.45 -19.99 -42.49
N TYR A 399 -22.87 -21.02 -43.12
CA TYR A 399 -21.55 -20.93 -43.75
C TYR A 399 -21.44 -19.78 -44.75
N ARG A 400 -22.45 -19.61 -45.62
CA ARG A 400 -22.48 -18.53 -46.62
C ARG A 400 -22.81 -17.19 -45.97
N ASP A 401 -23.76 -17.19 -45.05
CA ASP A 401 -24.36 -15.98 -44.48
C ASP A 401 -23.41 -15.25 -43.51
N PHE A 402 -22.54 -16.00 -42.82
CA PHE A 402 -21.48 -15.47 -41.95
C PHE A 402 -20.08 -15.53 -42.59
N ARG A 403 -19.99 -15.92 -43.88
CA ARG A 403 -18.75 -16.00 -44.64
C ARG A 403 -17.64 -16.77 -43.91
N ILE A 404 -17.99 -17.93 -43.35
CA ILE A 404 -17.03 -18.76 -42.61
C ILE A 404 -15.92 -19.19 -43.59
N PRO A 405 -14.62 -19.03 -43.25
CA PRO A 405 -13.54 -19.43 -44.15
C PRO A 405 -13.62 -20.91 -44.54
N ASP A 406 -13.42 -21.21 -45.82
CA ASP A 406 -13.54 -22.57 -46.37
C ASP A 406 -12.75 -23.60 -45.57
N LYS A 407 -11.49 -23.32 -45.25
CA LYS A 407 -10.67 -24.23 -44.43
C LYS A 407 -11.33 -24.58 -43.10
N ARG A 408 -11.93 -23.60 -42.41
CA ARG A 408 -12.61 -23.79 -41.11
C ARG A 408 -13.89 -24.60 -41.28
N PHE A 409 -14.71 -24.26 -42.26
CA PHE A 409 -15.95 -25.00 -42.53
C PHE A 409 -15.68 -26.45 -42.90
N TRP A 410 -14.64 -26.72 -43.70
CA TRP A 410 -14.26 -28.08 -44.07
C TRP A 410 -13.84 -28.91 -42.87
N TRP A 411 -12.97 -28.38 -42.00
CA TRP A 411 -12.59 -29.05 -40.74
C TRP A 411 -13.80 -29.36 -39.86
N LEU A 412 -14.69 -28.38 -39.72
CA LEU A 412 -15.91 -28.51 -38.92
C LEU A 412 -16.82 -29.61 -39.50
N LYS A 413 -17.10 -29.56 -40.82
CA LYS A 413 -18.01 -30.49 -41.49
C LYS A 413 -17.49 -31.92 -41.47
N ILE A 414 -16.19 -32.16 -41.71
CA ILE A 414 -15.64 -33.53 -41.64
C ILE A 414 -15.67 -34.08 -40.21
N SER A 415 -15.41 -33.23 -39.21
CA SER A 415 -15.42 -33.64 -37.80
C SER A 415 -16.84 -34.03 -37.37
N ALA A 416 -17.83 -33.21 -37.71
CA ALA A 416 -19.23 -33.48 -37.39
C ALA A 416 -19.77 -34.71 -38.13
N LEU A 417 -19.50 -34.86 -39.44
CA LEU A 417 -19.97 -36.02 -40.20
C LEU A 417 -19.36 -37.34 -39.72
N ALA A 418 -18.09 -37.32 -39.33
CA ALA A 418 -17.42 -38.51 -38.79
C ALA A 418 -17.95 -38.88 -37.40
N GLU A 419 -18.22 -37.90 -36.55
CA GLU A 419 -18.82 -38.12 -35.23
C GLU A 419 -20.25 -38.65 -35.33
N GLN A 420 -21.03 -38.15 -36.29
CA GLN A 420 -22.35 -38.66 -36.62
C GLN A 420 -22.31 -40.10 -37.18
N GLY A 421 -21.16 -40.56 -37.68
CA GLY A 421 -21.03 -41.81 -38.43
C GLY A 421 -21.61 -41.75 -39.84
N ALA A 422 -21.85 -40.55 -40.39
CA ALA A 422 -22.43 -40.32 -41.71
C ALA A 422 -21.37 -40.45 -42.83
N TRP A 423 -20.77 -41.64 -42.95
CA TRP A 423 -19.65 -41.91 -43.86
C TRP A 423 -20.00 -41.71 -45.33
N GLU A 424 -21.22 -42.00 -45.75
CA GLU A 424 -21.66 -41.77 -47.14
C GLU A 424 -21.66 -40.29 -47.51
N ASP A 425 -22.10 -39.43 -46.58
CA ASP A 425 -22.14 -37.99 -46.79
C ASP A 425 -20.75 -37.38 -46.68
N LEU A 426 -19.86 -37.95 -45.86
CA LEU A 426 -18.43 -37.62 -45.87
C LEU A 426 -17.79 -37.94 -47.22
N GLU A 427 -18.09 -39.12 -47.80
CA GLU A 427 -17.57 -39.51 -49.11
C GLU A 427 -18.08 -38.57 -50.21
N LYS A 428 -19.38 -38.26 -50.23
CA LYS A 428 -19.97 -37.28 -51.15
C LYS A 428 -19.32 -35.91 -50.99
N PHE A 429 -19.11 -35.46 -49.75
CA PHE A 429 -18.47 -34.18 -49.46
C PHE A 429 -17.03 -34.13 -49.98
N SER A 430 -16.25 -35.21 -49.80
CA SER A 430 -14.87 -35.32 -50.31
C SER A 430 -14.74 -35.18 -51.83
N LYS A 431 -15.81 -35.53 -52.56
CA LYS A 431 -15.89 -35.49 -54.03
C LYS A 431 -16.51 -34.18 -54.54
N SER A 432 -17.10 -33.37 -53.67
CA SER A 432 -17.85 -32.18 -54.09
C SER A 432 -16.95 -31.09 -54.68
N LYS A 433 -15.81 -30.80 -54.05
CA LYS A 433 -14.78 -29.84 -54.51
C LYS A 433 -13.40 -30.30 -54.04
N LYS A 434 -12.33 -29.73 -54.60
CA LYS A 434 -10.96 -29.94 -54.11
C LYS A 434 -10.86 -29.43 -52.67
N SER A 435 -10.41 -30.29 -51.77
CA SER A 435 -10.33 -29.96 -50.34
C SER A 435 -9.28 -28.88 -50.06
N PRO A 436 -9.64 -27.73 -49.46
CA PRO A 436 -8.70 -26.66 -49.11
C PRO A 436 -7.80 -27.03 -47.91
N ILE A 437 -8.10 -28.15 -47.24
CA ILE A 437 -7.34 -28.70 -46.11
C ILE A 437 -6.60 -30.00 -46.49
N GLY A 438 -6.67 -30.41 -47.77
CA GLY A 438 -6.17 -31.70 -48.23
C GLY A 438 -7.04 -32.88 -47.81
N TYR A 439 -6.55 -34.08 -48.06
CA TYR A 439 -7.26 -35.34 -47.75
C TYR A 439 -6.69 -36.10 -46.55
N LEU A 440 -5.54 -35.67 -46.01
CA LEU A 440 -4.97 -36.26 -44.79
C LEU A 440 -5.90 -36.11 -43.58
N PRO A 441 -6.50 -34.92 -43.33
CA PRO A 441 -7.51 -34.76 -42.27
C PRO A 441 -8.68 -35.73 -42.36
N PHE A 442 -9.14 -36.04 -43.58
CA PHE A 442 -10.23 -36.98 -43.80
C PHE A 442 -9.84 -38.40 -43.39
N ALA A 443 -8.60 -38.82 -43.70
CA ALA A 443 -8.08 -40.13 -43.31
C ALA A 443 -7.92 -40.24 -41.78
N GLU A 444 -7.33 -39.23 -41.14
CA GLU A 444 -7.09 -39.20 -39.70
C GLU A 444 -8.40 -39.24 -38.90
N ILE A 445 -9.37 -38.42 -39.28
CA ILE A 445 -10.68 -38.37 -38.60
C ILE A 445 -11.45 -39.68 -38.83
N SER A 446 -11.40 -40.25 -40.03
CA SER A 446 -12.05 -41.55 -40.30
C SER A 446 -11.45 -42.69 -39.46
N MET A 447 -10.13 -42.70 -39.26
CA MET A 447 -9.46 -43.63 -38.35
C MET A 447 -9.88 -43.40 -36.90
N LYS A 448 -9.94 -42.14 -36.45
CA LYS A 448 -10.31 -41.77 -35.08
C LYS A 448 -11.70 -42.27 -34.69
N TYR A 449 -12.68 -42.14 -35.58
CA TYR A 449 -14.07 -42.57 -35.32
C TYR A 449 -14.37 -44.00 -35.82
N GLY A 450 -13.34 -44.83 -36.01
CA GLY A 450 -13.50 -46.28 -36.14
C GLY A 450 -13.86 -46.82 -37.52
N SER A 451 -13.64 -46.05 -38.61
CA SER A 451 -13.87 -46.50 -39.98
C SER A 451 -12.57 -46.60 -40.79
N PRO A 452 -11.80 -47.70 -40.62
CA PRO A 452 -10.54 -47.91 -41.35
C PRO A 452 -10.75 -48.12 -42.85
N GLY A 453 -11.93 -48.62 -43.26
CA GLY A 453 -12.29 -48.78 -44.67
C GLY A 453 -12.43 -47.43 -45.38
N GLU A 454 -13.03 -46.45 -44.71
CA GLU A 454 -13.20 -45.10 -45.24
C GLU A 454 -11.87 -44.34 -45.25
N ALA A 455 -11.06 -44.49 -44.20
CA ALA A 455 -9.73 -43.90 -44.13
C ALA A 455 -8.80 -44.31 -45.29
N LYS A 456 -8.86 -45.58 -45.73
CA LYS A 456 -8.06 -46.09 -46.87
C LYS A 456 -8.37 -45.35 -48.17
N LYS A 457 -9.63 -44.97 -48.40
CA LYS A 457 -10.05 -44.21 -49.60
C LYS A 457 -9.35 -42.85 -49.67
N TYR A 458 -9.23 -42.18 -48.52
CA TYR A 458 -8.57 -40.87 -48.42
C TYR A 458 -7.05 -40.99 -48.41
N ALA A 459 -6.49 -42.01 -47.76
CA ALA A 459 -5.05 -42.28 -47.76
C ALA A 459 -4.49 -42.47 -49.18
N ALA A 460 -5.23 -43.15 -50.06
CA ALA A 460 -4.86 -43.27 -51.48
C ALA A 460 -4.80 -41.91 -52.20
N ARG A 461 -5.67 -40.96 -51.83
CA ARG A 461 -5.67 -39.59 -52.39
C ARG A 461 -4.58 -38.71 -51.80
N VAL A 462 -4.11 -39.01 -50.59
CA VAL A 462 -2.94 -38.36 -49.99
C VAL A 462 -1.66 -38.84 -50.69
N ALA A 463 -1.57 -40.14 -50.99
CA ALA A 463 -0.44 -40.71 -51.73
C ALA A 463 -0.37 -40.22 -53.19
N GLY A 464 -1.52 -39.93 -53.81
CA GLY A 464 -1.61 -39.30 -55.14
C GLY A 464 -1.54 -37.77 -55.13
N MET A 465 -1.06 -37.13 -54.05
CA MET A 465 -0.93 -35.67 -54.00
C MET A 465 0.12 -35.18 -54.98
N ASP A 466 -0.30 -34.23 -55.81
CA ASP A 466 0.52 -33.55 -56.80
C ASP A 466 1.58 -32.68 -56.09
N PHE A 467 2.80 -33.23 -55.97
CA PHE A 467 3.94 -32.56 -55.32
C PHE A 467 4.48 -31.39 -56.14
N THR A 468 3.95 -31.12 -57.33
CA THR A 468 4.37 -30.04 -58.23
C THR A 468 4.41 -28.67 -57.54
N GLN A 469 3.33 -28.26 -56.87
CA GLN A 469 3.27 -26.95 -56.21
C GLN A 469 4.19 -26.84 -54.99
N ALA A 470 4.32 -27.93 -54.23
CA ALA A 470 5.24 -27.98 -53.08
C ALA A 470 6.70 -27.96 -53.55
N ALA A 471 6.99 -28.64 -54.67
CA ALA A 471 8.30 -28.66 -55.31
C ALA A 471 8.67 -27.29 -55.88
N GLU A 472 7.77 -26.61 -56.59
CA GLU A 472 7.99 -25.28 -57.13
C GLU A 472 8.28 -24.26 -56.03
N ALA A 473 7.48 -24.25 -54.95
CA ALA A 473 7.70 -23.37 -53.81
C ALA A 473 9.02 -23.66 -53.06
N ALA A 474 9.42 -24.94 -52.94
CA ALA A 474 10.69 -25.32 -52.32
C ALA A 474 11.89 -24.87 -53.17
N VAL A 475 11.81 -25.03 -54.50
CA VAL A 475 12.83 -24.58 -55.47
C VAL A 475 12.98 -23.06 -55.43
N GLU A 476 11.87 -22.32 -55.42
CA GLU A 476 11.87 -20.86 -55.37
C GLU A 476 12.54 -20.31 -54.09
N ARG A 477 12.31 -21.00 -52.96
CA ARG A 477 12.90 -20.65 -51.65
C ARG A 477 14.33 -21.17 -51.44
N LYS A 478 14.85 -21.99 -52.35
CA LYS A 478 16.18 -22.66 -52.26
C LYS A 478 16.38 -23.43 -50.94
N ASN A 479 15.31 -23.99 -50.38
CA ASN A 479 15.37 -24.71 -49.12
C ASN A 479 15.68 -26.20 -49.35
N GLU A 480 16.95 -26.59 -49.17
CA GLU A 480 17.41 -27.97 -49.43
C GLU A 480 16.72 -29.02 -48.54
N ALA A 481 16.34 -28.66 -47.32
CA ALA A 481 15.67 -29.58 -46.39
C ALA A 481 14.23 -29.89 -46.85
N GLU A 482 13.51 -28.88 -47.35
CA GLU A 482 12.18 -29.07 -47.96
C GLU A 482 12.28 -29.89 -49.26
N MET A 483 13.28 -29.61 -50.11
CA MET A 483 13.51 -30.38 -51.34
C MET A 483 13.81 -31.86 -51.04
N ALA A 484 14.66 -32.15 -50.05
CA ALA A 484 14.99 -33.51 -49.65
C ALA A 484 13.78 -34.26 -49.07
N LEU A 485 12.95 -33.57 -48.30
CA LEU A 485 11.73 -34.15 -47.72
C LEU A 485 10.68 -34.45 -48.80
N ILE A 486 10.55 -33.59 -49.81
CA ILE A 486 9.66 -33.83 -50.96
C ILE A 486 10.19 -34.97 -51.83
N LEU A 487 11.50 -35.02 -52.12
CA LEU A 487 12.13 -36.13 -52.85
C LEU A 487 11.89 -37.49 -52.16
N SER A 488 11.92 -37.54 -50.83
CA SER A 488 11.68 -38.78 -50.07
C SER A 488 10.23 -39.27 -50.09
N LYS A 489 9.27 -38.40 -50.44
CA LYS A 489 7.83 -38.68 -50.35
C LYS A 489 7.11 -38.66 -51.70
N CYS A 490 7.72 -38.05 -52.72
CA CYS A 490 7.15 -37.93 -54.05
C CYS A 490 7.39 -39.19 -54.89
N THR A 491 6.34 -39.66 -55.57
CA THR A 491 6.40 -40.79 -56.51
C THR A 491 6.30 -40.35 -57.98
N ASP A 492 6.17 -39.05 -58.24
CA ASP A 492 6.05 -38.49 -59.60
C ASP A 492 7.44 -38.24 -60.19
N ALA A 493 7.79 -39.02 -61.22
CA ALA A 493 9.09 -38.96 -61.89
C ALA A 493 9.44 -37.57 -62.44
N THR A 494 8.44 -36.78 -62.85
CA THR A 494 8.68 -35.44 -63.42
C THR A 494 9.05 -34.40 -62.36
N VAL A 495 8.42 -34.50 -61.18
CA VAL A 495 8.69 -33.62 -60.03
C VAL A 495 10.01 -34.00 -59.37
N LEU A 496 10.31 -35.30 -59.27
CA LEU A 496 11.59 -35.80 -58.77
C LEU A 496 12.76 -35.29 -59.63
N ALA A 497 12.67 -35.40 -60.96
CA ALA A 497 13.71 -34.92 -61.87
C ALA A 497 13.96 -33.41 -61.75
N LYS A 498 12.90 -32.59 -61.63
CA LYS A 498 13.01 -31.14 -61.43
C LYS A 498 13.68 -30.78 -60.10
N LEU A 499 13.33 -31.47 -59.01
CA LEU A 499 13.92 -31.24 -57.69
C LEU A 499 15.38 -31.67 -57.60
N GLU A 500 15.74 -32.80 -58.22
CA GLU A 500 17.14 -33.24 -58.30
C GLU A 500 18.00 -32.25 -59.11
N GLN A 501 17.47 -31.72 -60.22
CA GLN A 501 18.16 -30.69 -61.00
C GLN A 501 18.35 -29.40 -60.21
N ALA A 502 17.32 -28.94 -59.50
CA ALA A 502 17.40 -27.73 -58.66
C ALA A 502 18.39 -27.89 -57.49
N LYS A 503 18.38 -29.05 -56.82
CA LYS A 503 19.35 -29.38 -55.75
C LYS A 503 20.78 -29.45 -56.28
N ALA A 504 20.99 -30.03 -57.47
CA ALA A 504 22.29 -30.10 -58.12
C ALA A 504 22.84 -28.72 -58.55
N GLN A 505 21.95 -27.76 -58.85
CA GLN A 505 22.36 -26.38 -59.14
C GLN A 505 22.75 -25.59 -57.88
N LEU A 506 22.15 -25.92 -56.72
CA LEU A 506 22.50 -25.29 -55.44
C LEU A 506 23.84 -25.79 -54.89
N GLY A 507 24.13 -27.09 -55.02
CA GLY A 507 25.40 -27.68 -54.59
C GLY A 507 26.64 -27.36 -55.46
N LYS A 508 26.47 -26.59 -56.54
CA LYS A 508 27.56 -26.15 -57.44
C LYS A 508 28.03 -24.70 -57.18
N LYS A 509 27.63 -24.09 -56.06
CA LYS A 509 28.08 -22.76 -55.65
C LYS A 509 28.95 -22.78 -54.41
#